data_AF-A0A8C0P4K7-F1
#
_entry.id   AF-A0A8C0P4K7-F1
#
_cell.length_a   1.000
_cell.length_b   1.000
_cell.length_c   1.000
_cell.angle_alpha   90.00
_cell.angle_beta   90.00
_cell.angle_gamma   90.00
#
_symmetry.space_group_name_H-M   'P 1'
#
loop_
_entity.id
_entity.type
_entity.pdbx_description
1 polymer ?
#
loop_
_entity_poly.entity_id
_entity_poly.type
_entity_poly.pdbx_seq_one_letter_code
_entity_poly.pdbx_strand_id
1 'polypeptide(L)'
;MATLKEKLIAPVAEEAAIPNNKITIVGVGQVGMACAISILGKSLADELALVDVLEDKLKGEMMDLQHGCLFLQTPKIVADNDYSVTANSKIMVVTAGVRQQEGKSHLNLVQRNVNVFKFIIPQIVKYSPDCIIIVVSNPVDILTYVTWKLSGLPKHRVIGSGCNLDSARFHYLMAEKLRIHPSSCHGWILGEHGDSSVAVWSGVNVAEGFLYLYKRSCCLAWKTTDLFFKLIWAGSFLDIFFYKLLSLFLNLLFVFCFLFPYFIHLQARKKAVLSHCSLKMQAILVHCFRCSLLN
;
A
#
# COMPACT_ATOMS: atom_id res chain seq x y z
N MET A 1 -31.98 8.24 -48.39
CA MET A 1 -32.97 8.34 -47.29
C MET A 1 -32.20 8.59 -46.02
N ALA A 2 -32.57 9.61 -45.24
CA ALA A 2 -31.93 9.89 -43.95
C ALA A 2 -32.12 8.71 -42.98
N THR A 3 -31.06 8.34 -42.27
CA THR A 3 -31.09 7.22 -41.32
C THR A 3 -31.97 7.54 -40.11
N LEU A 4 -32.45 6.51 -39.40
CA LEU A 4 -33.28 6.71 -38.20
C LEU A 4 -32.53 7.49 -37.10
N LYS A 5 -31.21 7.34 -37.03
CA LYS A 5 -30.32 8.11 -36.14
C LYS A 5 -30.37 9.60 -36.46
N GLU A 6 -30.25 9.98 -37.73
CA GLU A 6 -30.28 11.38 -38.18
C GLU A 6 -31.64 12.06 -37.94
N LYS A 7 -32.73 11.28 -37.92
CA LYS A 7 -34.06 11.81 -37.60
C LYS A 7 -34.28 12.03 -36.11
N LEU A 8 -33.64 11.23 -35.25
CA LEU A 8 -33.82 11.28 -33.79
C LEU A 8 -32.80 12.17 -33.09
N ILE A 9 -31.59 12.31 -33.64
CA ILE A 9 -30.47 12.98 -32.98
C ILE A 9 -29.91 14.06 -33.91
N ALA A 10 -29.97 15.30 -33.47
CA ALA A 10 -29.31 16.43 -34.12
C ALA A 10 -27.93 16.65 -33.47
N PRO A 11 -26.82 16.54 -34.22
CA PRO A 11 -25.49 16.79 -33.66
C PRO A 11 -25.32 18.28 -33.36
N VAL A 12 -24.96 18.61 -32.12
CA VAL A 12 -24.71 19.99 -31.66
C VAL A 12 -23.21 20.32 -31.68
N ALA A 13 -22.36 19.30 -31.63
CA ALA A 13 -20.91 19.39 -31.72
C ALA A 13 -20.34 18.16 -32.42
N GLU A 14 -19.11 18.27 -32.94
CA GLU A 14 -18.37 17.11 -33.45
C GLU A 14 -18.02 16.17 -32.29
N GLU A 15 -18.11 14.85 -32.53
CA GLU A 15 -17.71 13.85 -31.54
C GLU A 15 -16.22 14.03 -31.20
N ALA A 16 -15.92 14.23 -29.91
CA ALA A 16 -14.55 14.33 -29.45
C ALA A 16 -13.83 12.99 -29.73
N ALA A 17 -12.95 13.00 -30.73
CA ALA A 17 -12.30 11.79 -31.23
C ALA A 17 -11.24 11.23 -30.28
N ILE A 18 -10.76 12.02 -29.31
CA ILE A 18 -9.64 11.68 -28.44
C ILE A 18 -10.12 11.53 -26.99
N PRO A 19 -9.95 10.35 -26.39
CA PRO A 19 -10.29 10.12 -24.98
C PRO A 19 -9.30 10.85 -24.05
N ASN A 20 -9.79 11.40 -22.94
CA ASN A 20 -8.95 12.11 -21.96
C ASN A 20 -8.18 11.13 -21.07
N ASN A 21 -8.90 10.21 -20.42
CA ASN A 21 -8.34 9.24 -19.47
C ASN A 21 -8.38 7.82 -20.04
N LYS A 22 -7.68 7.59 -21.15
CA LYS A 22 -7.59 6.25 -21.73
C LYS A 22 -6.58 5.39 -20.98
N ILE A 23 -7.02 4.18 -20.62
CA ILE A 23 -6.16 3.15 -20.02
C ILE A 23 -6.14 1.94 -20.92
N THR A 24 -4.97 1.31 -21.07
CA THR A 24 -4.84 0.06 -21.83
C THR A 24 -4.25 -1.03 -20.97
N ILE A 25 -4.75 -2.25 -21.17
CA ILE A 25 -4.22 -3.46 -20.55
C ILE A 25 -3.71 -4.37 -21.65
N VAL A 26 -2.43 -4.73 -21.55
CA VAL A 26 -1.78 -5.68 -22.45
C VAL A 26 -1.72 -7.04 -21.76
N GLY A 27 -2.43 -8.01 -22.32
CA GLY A 27 -2.70 -9.34 -21.79
C GLY A 27 -4.07 -9.43 -21.10
N VAL A 28 -4.98 -10.25 -21.62
CA VAL A 28 -6.28 -10.59 -21.02
C VAL A 28 -6.23 -11.93 -20.26
N GLY A 29 -5.11 -12.17 -19.59
CA GLY A 29 -5.01 -13.24 -18.60
C GLY A 29 -5.86 -12.96 -17.35
N GLN A 30 -5.84 -13.87 -16.38
CA GLN A 30 -6.54 -13.67 -15.10
C GLN A 30 -6.13 -12.37 -14.39
N VAL A 31 -4.84 -12.02 -14.42
CA VAL A 31 -4.32 -10.78 -13.84
C VAL A 31 -4.83 -9.56 -14.62
N GLY A 32 -4.76 -9.60 -15.95
CA GLY A 32 -5.24 -8.54 -16.83
C GLY A 32 -6.73 -8.25 -16.63
N MET A 33 -7.56 -9.29 -16.58
CA MET A 33 -9.01 -9.13 -16.36
C MET A 33 -9.34 -8.65 -14.94
N ALA A 34 -8.62 -9.12 -13.91
CA ALA A 34 -8.77 -8.58 -12.56
C ALA A 34 -8.42 -7.08 -12.49
N CYS A 35 -7.36 -6.66 -13.20
CA CYS A 35 -7.03 -5.25 -13.36
C CYS A 35 -8.13 -4.48 -14.12
N ALA A 36 -8.64 -5.02 -15.23
CA ALA A 36 -9.68 -4.39 -16.04
C ALA A 36 -10.95 -4.11 -15.22
N ILE A 37 -11.48 -5.14 -14.56
CA ILE A 37 -12.69 -5.03 -13.74
C ILE A 37 -12.47 -4.06 -12.57
N SER A 38 -11.29 -4.09 -11.93
CA SER A 38 -10.97 -3.17 -10.83
C SER A 38 -10.88 -1.70 -11.29
N ILE A 39 -10.38 -1.45 -12.50
CA ILE A 39 -10.29 -0.11 -13.10
C ILE A 39 -11.69 0.40 -13.45
N LEU A 40 -12.50 -0.45 -14.08
CA LEU A 40 -13.88 -0.14 -14.46
C LEU A 40 -14.76 0.12 -13.22
N GLY A 41 -14.66 -0.73 -12.19
CA GLY A 41 -15.42 -0.57 -10.94
C GLY A 41 -15.03 0.69 -10.15
N LYS A 42 -13.82 1.22 -10.35
CA LYS A 42 -13.36 2.49 -9.76
C LYS A 42 -13.61 3.71 -10.67
N SER A 43 -14.18 3.52 -11.86
CA SER A 43 -14.48 4.58 -12.83
C SER A 43 -13.26 5.48 -13.14
N LEU A 44 -12.09 4.87 -13.31
CA LEU A 44 -10.83 5.60 -13.51
C LEU A 44 -10.55 5.96 -14.97
N ALA A 45 -11.29 5.38 -15.92
CA ALA A 45 -11.03 5.51 -17.34
C ALA A 45 -12.30 5.86 -18.12
N ASP A 46 -12.13 6.74 -19.11
CA ASP A 46 -13.18 7.07 -20.09
C ASP A 46 -13.19 6.07 -21.25
N GLU A 47 -12.00 5.52 -21.57
CA GLU A 47 -11.83 4.48 -22.57
C GLU A 47 -10.89 3.39 -22.03
N LEU A 48 -11.33 2.14 -22.08
CA LEU A 48 -10.51 0.98 -21.76
C LEU A 48 -10.17 0.23 -23.06
N ALA A 49 -8.87 0.06 -23.33
CA ALA A 49 -8.41 -0.78 -24.43
C ALA A 49 -7.78 -2.08 -23.91
N LEU A 50 -8.10 -3.21 -24.54
CA LEU A 50 -7.50 -4.50 -24.24
C LEU A 50 -6.72 -5.00 -25.46
N VAL A 51 -5.52 -5.54 -25.23
CA VAL A 51 -4.70 -6.13 -26.29
C VAL A 51 -4.20 -7.50 -25.86
N ASP A 52 -4.38 -8.51 -26.70
CA ASP A 52 -3.81 -9.84 -26.52
C ASP A 52 -3.60 -10.50 -27.89
N VAL A 53 -2.77 -11.54 -27.92
CA VAL A 53 -2.52 -12.35 -29.11
C VAL A 53 -3.63 -13.38 -29.37
N LEU A 54 -4.43 -13.71 -28.35
CA LEU A 54 -5.53 -14.68 -28.46
C LEU A 54 -6.85 -13.96 -28.81
N GLU A 55 -7.16 -13.84 -30.10
CA GLU A 55 -8.33 -13.09 -30.62
C GLU A 55 -9.67 -13.57 -30.07
N ASP A 56 -9.93 -14.89 -30.08
CA ASP A 56 -11.21 -15.45 -29.61
C ASP A 56 -11.45 -15.11 -28.14
N LYS A 57 -10.40 -15.25 -27.32
CA LYS A 57 -10.47 -14.93 -25.90
C LYS A 57 -10.65 -13.43 -25.70
N LEU A 58 -9.86 -12.62 -26.40
CA LEU A 58 -9.91 -11.16 -26.33
C LEU A 58 -11.31 -10.63 -26.65
N LYS A 59 -11.93 -11.14 -27.72
CA LYS A 59 -13.29 -10.77 -28.12
C LYS A 59 -14.32 -11.22 -27.09
N GLY A 60 -14.19 -12.44 -26.55
CA GLY A 60 -15.06 -12.95 -25.50
C GLY A 60 -15.05 -12.06 -24.24
N GLU A 61 -13.86 -11.76 -23.73
CA GLU A 61 -13.66 -10.92 -22.54
C GLU A 61 -14.14 -9.48 -22.77
N MET A 62 -13.91 -8.92 -23.97
CA MET A 62 -14.42 -7.60 -24.34
C MET A 62 -15.95 -7.54 -24.33
N MET A 63 -16.61 -8.51 -24.96
CA MET A 63 -18.08 -8.53 -25.02
C MET A 63 -18.70 -8.67 -23.63
N ASP A 64 -18.08 -9.47 -22.75
CA ASP A 64 -18.55 -9.62 -21.37
C ASP A 64 -18.51 -8.29 -20.61
N LEU A 65 -17.39 -7.56 -20.72
CA LEU A 65 -17.27 -6.22 -20.14
C LEU A 65 -18.23 -5.21 -20.78
N GLN A 66 -18.46 -5.28 -22.09
CA GLN A 66 -19.39 -4.40 -22.81
C GLN A 66 -20.85 -4.63 -22.39
N HIS A 67 -21.26 -5.87 -22.17
CA HIS A 67 -22.59 -6.17 -21.61
C HIS A 67 -22.74 -5.63 -20.19
N GLY A 68 -21.64 -5.54 -19.45
CA GLY A 68 -21.57 -4.90 -18.14
C GLY A 68 -21.62 -3.36 -18.16
N CYS A 69 -21.54 -2.70 -19.32
CA CYS A 69 -21.47 -1.23 -19.42
C CYS A 69 -22.64 -0.51 -18.73
N LEU A 70 -23.82 -1.14 -18.61
CA LEU A 70 -24.96 -0.56 -17.89
C LEU A 70 -24.64 -0.26 -16.42
N PHE A 71 -23.74 -1.03 -15.80
CA PHE A 71 -23.36 -0.90 -14.40
C PHE A 71 -22.07 -0.08 -14.21
N LEU A 72 -21.46 0.37 -15.30
CA LEU A 72 -20.16 1.02 -15.32
C LEU A 72 -20.30 2.47 -15.79
N GLN A 73 -19.35 3.32 -15.41
CA GLN A 73 -19.30 4.72 -15.86
C GLN A 73 -18.34 4.91 -17.05
N THR A 74 -17.66 3.85 -17.50
CA THR A 74 -16.75 3.90 -18.64
C THR A 74 -17.53 3.71 -19.94
N PRO A 75 -17.63 4.74 -20.80
CA PRO A 75 -18.49 4.70 -21.98
C PRO A 75 -17.96 3.81 -23.11
N LYS A 76 -16.65 3.54 -23.16
CA LYS A 76 -16.04 2.84 -24.30
C LYS A 76 -15.04 1.78 -23.87
N ILE A 77 -15.28 0.55 -24.31
CA ILE A 77 -14.39 -0.59 -24.13
C ILE A 77 -14.10 -1.16 -25.51
N VAL A 78 -12.81 -1.20 -25.87
CA VAL A 78 -12.34 -1.69 -27.16
C VAL A 78 -11.28 -2.77 -26.95
N ALA A 79 -11.21 -3.73 -27.85
CA ALA A 79 -10.21 -4.77 -27.79
C ALA A 79 -9.79 -5.17 -29.19
N ASP A 80 -8.48 -5.29 -29.42
CA ASP A 80 -7.93 -5.74 -30.69
C ASP A 80 -6.54 -6.36 -30.51
N ASN A 81 -6.11 -7.18 -31.47
CA ASN A 81 -4.76 -7.73 -31.52
C ASN A 81 -3.73 -6.65 -31.95
N ASP A 82 -4.16 -5.67 -32.74
CA ASP A 82 -3.32 -4.59 -33.23
C ASP A 82 -3.19 -3.49 -32.17
N TYR A 83 -1.97 -3.00 -32.01
CA TYR A 83 -1.64 -1.96 -31.05
C TYR A 83 -2.17 -0.58 -31.47
N SER A 84 -2.68 -0.42 -32.70
CA SER A 84 -3.36 0.82 -33.11
C SER A 84 -4.54 1.18 -32.20
N VAL A 85 -5.23 0.19 -31.64
CA VAL A 85 -6.31 0.39 -30.65
C VAL A 85 -5.80 1.07 -29.37
N THR A 86 -4.50 1.04 -29.10
CA THR A 86 -3.87 1.60 -27.90
C THR A 86 -3.44 3.05 -28.05
N ALA A 87 -3.75 3.69 -29.19
CA ALA A 87 -3.37 5.07 -29.44
C ALA A 87 -3.94 6.03 -28.37
N ASN A 88 -3.11 6.99 -27.96
CA ASN A 88 -3.42 8.06 -27.00
C ASN A 88 -3.72 7.59 -25.57
N SER A 89 -3.18 6.45 -25.14
CA SER A 89 -3.33 5.97 -23.76
C SER A 89 -2.48 6.78 -22.78
N LYS A 90 -3.08 7.15 -21.64
CA LYS A 90 -2.37 7.82 -20.53
C LYS A 90 -1.62 6.82 -19.68
N ILE A 91 -2.23 5.66 -19.43
CA ILE A 91 -1.65 4.58 -18.63
C ILE A 91 -1.71 3.29 -19.42
N MET A 92 -0.60 2.55 -19.45
CA MET A 92 -0.51 1.22 -20.06
C MET A 92 -0.07 0.20 -19.03
N VAL A 93 -0.94 -0.77 -18.75
CA VAL A 93 -0.67 -1.85 -17.79
C VAL A 93 -0.24 -3.09 -18.56
N VAL A 94 1.02 -3.51 -18.38
CA VAL A 94 1.58 -4.69 -19.04
C VAL A 94 1.49 -5.87 -18.09
N THR A 95 0.58 -6.79 -18.41
CA THR A 95 0.38 -8.05 -17.66
C THR A 95 0.74 -9.29 -18.50
N ALA A 96 1.02 -9.10 -19.80
CA ALA A 96 1.45 -10.14 -20.71
C ALA A 96 2.79 -10.74 -20.26
N GLY A 97 2.86 -12.07 -20.19
CA GLY A 97 4.07 -12.78 -19.81
C GLY A 97 3.88 -14.29 -19.86
N VAL A 98 4.98 -15.00 -20.01
CA VAL A 98 5.01 -16.45 -19.93
C VAL A 98 5.02 -16.84 -18.46
N ARG A 99 4.08 -17.70 -18.06
CA ARG A 99 4.05 -18.27 -16.70
C ARG A 99 5.20 -19.26 -16.53
N GLN A 100 5.77 -19.29 -15.33
CA GLN A 100 6.75 -20.30 -14.96
C GLN A 100 6.09 -21.69 -15.00
N GLN A 101 6.78 -22.66 -15.59
CA GLN A 101 6.40 -24.07 -15.53
C GLN A 101 7.33 -24.78 -14.56
N GLU A 102 6.80 -25.76 -13.84
CA GLU A 102 7.56 -26.58 -12.89
C GLU A 102 8.77 -27.21 -13.58
N GLY A 103 9.94 -27.13 -12.94
CA GLY A 103 11.21 -27.67 -13.45
C GLY A 103 12.03 -26.76 -14.39
N LYS A 104 11.57 -25.55 -14.74
CA LYS A 104 12.37 -24.60 -15.54
C LYS A 104 13.17 -23.61 -14.68
N SER A 105 14.39 -23.32 -15.11
CA SER A 105 15.25 -22.33 -14.44
C SER A 105 14.66 -20.92 -14.53
N HIS A 106 14.87 -20.13 -13.47
CA HIS A 106 14.42 -18.74 -13.38
C HIS A 106 15.00 -17.87 -14.51
N LEU A 107 16.27 -18.10 -14.89
CA LEU A 107 16.93 -17.39 -15.99
C LEU A 107 16.24 -17.62 -17.35
N ASN A 108 15.78 -18.84 -17.62
CA ASN A 108 15.06 -19.14 -18.86
C ASN A 108 13.72 -18.42 -18.94
N LEU A 109 13.06 -18.20 -17.80
CA LEU A 109 11.81 -17.44 -17.73
C LEU A 109 12.05 -15.96 -18.10
N VAL A 110 13.09 -15.35 -17.52
CA VAL A 110 13.48 -13.96 -17.82
C VAL A 110 13.73 -13.79 -19.30
N GLN A 111 14.55 -14.65 -19.92
CA GLN A 111 14.89 -14.52 -21.33
C GLN A 111 13.66 -14.58 -22.26
N ARG A 112 12.71 -15.46 -21.95
CA ARG A 112 11.45 -15.57 -22.70
C ARG A 112 10.61 -14.30 -22.57
N ASN A 113 10.45 -13.80 -21.35
CA ASN A 113 9.67 -12.59 -21.10
C ASN A 113 10.33 -11.35 -21.73
N VAL A 114 11.67 -11.26 -21.70
CA VAL A 114 12.41 -10.21 -22.40
C VAL A 114 12.15 -10.24 -23.91
N ASN A 115 12.12 -11.43 -24.53
CA ASN A 115 11.83 -11.55 -25.96
C ASN A 115 10.40 -11.10 -26.30
N VAL A 116 9.43 -11.41 -25.44
CA VAL A 116 8.05 -10.91 -25.59
C VAL A 116 8.02 -9.38 -25.46
N PHE A 117 8.72 -8.82 -24.47
CA PHE A 117 8.76 -7.37 -24.24
C PHE A 117 9.44 -6.60 -25.38
N LYS A 118 10.41 -7.19 -26.07
CA LYS A 118 11.02 -6.62 -27.29
C LYS A 118 10.00 -6.38 -28.40
N PHE A 119 8.92 -7.16 -28.46
CA PHE A 119 7.83 -6.95 -29.42
C PHE A 119 6.79 -5.95 -28.90
N ILE A 120 6.39 -6.10 -27.62
CA ILE A 120 5.29 -5.32 -27.03
C ILE A 120 5.66 -3.84 -26.83
N ILE A 121 6.81 -3.56 -26.19
CA ILE A 121 7.14 -2.21 -25.71
C ILE A 121 7.33 -1.20 -26.86
N PRO A 122 8.02 -1.53 -27.97
CA PRO A 122 8.13 -0.58 -29.08
C PRO A 122 6.79 -0.23 -29.73
N GLN A 123 5.85 -1.18 -29.81
CA GLN A 123 4.51 -0.92 -30.34
C GLN A 123 3.72 0.02 -29.42
N ILE A 124 3.79 -0.19 -28.11
CA ILE A 124 3.18 0.71 -27.12
C ILE A 124 3.67 2.14 -27.31
N VAL A 125 4.99 2.35 -27.35
CA VAL A 125 5.57 3.69 -27.44
C VAL A 125 5.28 4.35 -28.79
N LYS A 126 5.17 3.56 -29.87
CA LYS A 126 4.80 4.04 -31.20
C LYS A 126 3.42 4.70 -31.22
N TYR A 127 2.42 4.10 -30.56
CA TYR A 127 1.04 4.62 -30.57
C TYR A 127 0.73 5.54 -29.39
N SER A 128 1.49 5.45 -28.30
CA SER A 128 1.30 6.22 -27.07
C SER A 128 2.64 6.71 -26.49
N PRO A 129 3.29 7.72 -27.11
CA PRO A 129 4.60 8.21 -26.68
C PRO A 129 4.58 8.92 -25.31
N ASP A 130 3.42 9.42 -24.90
CA ASP A 130 3.24 10.17 -23.65
C ASP A 130 2.74 9.33 -22.47
N CYS A 131 2.58 8.01 -22.65
CA CYS A 131 2.01 7.16 -21.62
C CYS A 131 2.94 6.92 -20.42
N ILE A 132 2.33 6.55 -19.30
CA ILE A 132 2.99 5.91 -18.16
C ILE A 132 2.77 4.40 -18.27
N ILE A 133 3.86 3.64 -18.24
CA ILE A 133 3.83 2.18 -18.32
C ILE A 133 3.91 1.60 -16.91
N ILE A 134 2.93 0.79 -16.56
CA ILE A 134 2.87 0.01 -15.32
C ILE A 134 3.15 -1.46 -15.66
N VAL A 135 4.29 -1.98 -15.23
CA VAL A 135 4.70 -3.36 -15.45
C VAL A 135 4.21 -4.22 -14.29
N VAL A 136 3.43 -5.27 -14.60
CA VAL A 136 2.93 -6.25 -13.62
C VAL A 136 3.52 -7.64 -13.88
N SER A 137 3.96 -7.90 -15.11
CA SER A 137 4.56 -9.19 -15.49
C SER A 137 5.81 -9.50 -14.67
N ASN A 138 5.99 -10.78 -14.32
CA ASN A 138 7.11 -11.24 -13.48
C ASN A 138 8.29 -11.80 -14.29
N PRO A 139 9.53 -11.65 -13.78
CA PRO A 139 9.91 -10.93 -12.55
C PRO A 139 9.85 -9.41 -12.75
N VAL A 140 9.02 -8.73 -11.95
CA VAL A 140 8.61 -7.35 -12.21
C VAL A 140 9.76 -6.36 -12.16
N ASP A 141 10.72 -6.52 -11.25
CA ASP A 141 11.82 -5.57 -11.09
C ASP A 141 12.75 -5.56 -12.33
N ILE A 142 13.09 -6.76 -12.82
CA ILE A 142 13.91 -6.92 -14.04
C ILE A 142 13.14 -6.47 -15.27
N LEU A 143 11.87 -6.85 -15.40
CA LEU A 143 11.05 -6.49 -16.56
C LEU A 143 10.71 -4.99 -16.58
N THR A 144 10.67 -4.33 -15.43
CA THR A 144 10.55 -2.86 -15.35
C THR A 144 11.81 -2.20 -15.89
N TYR A 145 13.00 -2.69 -15.52
CA TYR A 145 14.26 -2.21 -16.09
C TYR A 145 14.34 -2.43 -17.60
N VAL A 146 13.96 -3.62 -18.08
CA VAL A 146 13.93 -3.95 -19.50
C VAL A 146 12.96 -3.05 -20.26
N THR A 147 11.75 -2.85 -19.72
CA THR A 147 10.76 -1.91 -20.27
C THR A 147 11.33 -0.50 -20.38
N TRP A 148 12.03 -0.02 -19.34
CA TRP A 148 12.66 1.29 -19.37
C TRP A 148 13.70 1.40 -20.48
N LYS A 149 14.57 0.39 -20.64
CA LYS A 149 15.58 0.37 -21.70
C LYS A 149 14.99 0.27 -23.11
N LEU A 150 13.94 -0.52 -23.29
CA LEU A 150 13.31 -0.72 -24.60
C LEU A 150 12.41 0.44 -25.01
N SER A 151 11.74 1.08 -24.06
CA SER A 151 10.80 2.18 -24.33
C SER A 151 11.49 3.49 -24.66
N GLY A 152 12.69 3.73 -24.13
CA GLY A 152 13.37 5.02 -24.23
C GLY A 152 12.69 6.14 -23.44
N LEU A 153 11.67 5.82 -22.64
CA LEU A 153 10.94 6.78 -21.82
C LEU A 153 11.78 7.22 -20.61
N PRO A 154 11.51 8.41 -20.05
CA PRO A 154 12.15 8.82 -18.81
C PRO A 154 11.71 7.89 -17.67
N LYS A 155 12.63 7.61 -16.74
CA LYS A 155 12.44 6.65 -15.64
C LYS A 155 11.17 6.86 -14.80
N HIS A 156 10.69 8.11 -14.68
CA HIS A 156 9.47 8.41 -13.90
C HIS A 156 8.17 7.96 -14.58
N ARG A 157 8.22 7.57 -15.86
CA ARG A 157 7.08 7.04 -16.63
C ARG A 157 7.07 5.52 -16.74
N VAL A 158 8.05 4.82 -16.16
CA VAL A 158 8.11 3.35 -16.18
C VAL A 158 8.12 2.86 -14.74
N ILE A 159 7.02 2.26 -14.32
CA ILE A 159 6.75 1.90 -12.93
C ILE A 159 6.45 0.41 -12.86
N GLY A 160 7.14 -0.31 -11.98
CA GLY A 160 6.78 -1.70 -11.65
C GLY A 160 5.72 -1.75 -10.56
N SER A 161 4.83 -2.74 -10.59
CA SER A 161 3.92 -3.00 -9.47
C SER A 161 4.67 -3.31 -8.17
N GLY A 162 5.82 -3.99 -8.30
CA GLY A 162 6.80 -4.23 -7.23
C GLY A 162 6.17 -4.78 -5.94
N CYS A 163 6.69 -4.32 -4.81
CA CYS A 163 6.27 -4.76 -3.48
C CYS A 163 4.97 -4.10 -2.97
N ASN A 164 4.16 -3.45 -3.83
CA ASN A 164 2.92 -2.83 -3.38
C ASN A 164 1.92 -3.89 -2.86
N LEU A 165 1.80 -5.01 -3.58
CA LEU A 165 0.96 -6.13 -3.15
C LEU A 165 1.53 -6.83 -1.91
N ASP A 166 2.85 -6.95 -1.79
CA ASP A 166 3.46 -7.58 -0.60
C ASP A 166 3.32 -6.72 0.65
N SER A 167 3.40 -5.40 0.51
CA SER A 167 3.09 -4.48 1.59
C SER A 167 1.61 -4.57 2.00
N ALA A 168 0.69 -4.68 1.05
CA ALA A 168 -0.74 -4.89 1.35
C ALA A 168 -0.99 -6.23 2.06
N ARG A 169 -0.32 -7.32 1.64
CA ARG A 169 -0.35 -8.63 2.32
C ARG A 169 0.21 -8.51 3.74
N PHE A 170 1.31 -7.79 3.91
CA PHE A 170 1.91 -7.56 5.22
C PHE A 170 0.98 -6.77 6.15
N HIS A 171 0.31 -5.72 5.65
CA HIS A 171 -0.73 -4.99 6.40
C HIS A 171 -1.87 -5.90 6.82
N TYR A 172 -2.37 -6.73 5.91
CA TYR A 172 -3.47 -7.67 6.17
C TYR A 172 -3.13 -8.66 7.29
N LEU A 173 -1.99 -9.35 7.20
CA LEU A 173 -1.56 -10.32 8.22
C LEU A 173 -1.28 -9.67 9.58
N MET A 174 -0.77 -8.45 9.58
CA MET A 174 -0.60 -7.67 10.80
C MET A 174 -1.94 -7.28 11.42
N ALA A 175 -2.87 -6.78 10.61
CA ALA A 175 -4.23 -6.44 11.02
C ALA A 175 -4.99 -7.64 11.58
N GLU A 176 -4.86 -8.82 10.97
CA GLU A 176 -5.47 -10.06 11.47
C GLU A 176 -4.97 -10.40 12.88
N LYS A 177 -3.64 -10.32 13.10
CA LYS A 177 -3.04 -10.58 14.42
C LYS A 177 -3.46 -9.57 15.47
N LEU A 178 -3.60 -8.31 15.09
CA LEU A 178 -3.98 -7.22 15.98
C LEU A 178 -5.49 -7.01 16.09
N ARG A 179 -6.28 -7.74 15.29
CA ARG A 179 -7.75 -7.62 15.18
C ARG A 179 -8.23 -6.20 14.90
N ILE A 180 -7.54 -5.51 14.00
CA ILE A 180 -7.89 -4.16 13.54
C ILE A 180 -7.98 -4.13 12.02
N HIS A 181 -8.52 -3.05 11.46
CA HIS A 181 -8.61 -2.92 10.00
C HIS A 181 -7.22 -2.68 9.38
N PRO A 182 -6.88 -3.30 8.23
CA PRO A 182 -5.57 -3.13 7.56
C PRO A 182 -5.20 -1.69 7.23
N SER A 183 -6.18 -0.80 7.01
CA SER A 183 -5.91 0.62 6.77
C SER A 183 -5.29 1.35 7.97
N SER A 184 -5.43 0.80 9.19
CA SER A 184 -4.83 1.35 10.42
C SER A 184 -3.46 0.74 10.73
N CYS A 185 -3.02 -0.22 9.92
CA CYS A 185 -1.77 -0.93 10.03
C CYS A 185 -0.81 -0.39 8.97
N HIS A 186 0.31 0.20 9.39
CA HIS A 186 1.31 0.73 8.48
C HIS A 186 2.60 -0.07 8.61
N GLY A 187 3.11 -0.56 7.47
CA GLY A 187 4.35 -1.30 7.36
C GLY A 187 4.80 -1.35 5.91
N TRP A 188 6.09 -1.59 5.64
CA TRP A 188 6.61 -1.53 4.28
C TRP A 188 7.44 -2.77 4.00
N ILE A 189 7.13 -3.43 2.89
CA ILE A 189 7.99 -4.44 2.28
C ILE A 189 8.67 -3.77 1.09
N LEU A 190 10.00 -3.77 1.08
CA LEU A 190 10.84 -3.16 0.05
C LEU A 190 11.80 -4.20 -0.55
N GLY A 191 12.52 -3.82 -1.61
CA GLY A 191 13.47 -4.69 -2.29
C GLY A 191 12.83 -5.39 -3.49
N GLU A 192 13.28 -6.62 -3.77
CA GLU A 192 12.73 -7.45 -4.84
C GLU A 192 11.30 -7.89 -4.52
N HIS A 193 10.43 -7.91 -5.53
CA HIS A 193 9.16 -8.62 -5.46
C HIS A 193 9.42 -10.14 -5.55
N GLY A 194 9.72 -10.76 -4.42
CA GLY A 194 10.02 -12.19 -4.32
C GLY A 194 10.66 -12.58 -3.00
N ASP A 195 11.42 -13.67 -3.04
CA ASP A 195 12.00 -14.30 -1.85
C ASP A 195 13.02 -13.42 -1.12
N SER A 196 13.64 -12.45 -1.83
CA SER A 196 14.61 -11.50 -1.23
C SER A 196 13.98 -10.18 -0.75
N SER A 197 12.65 -10.12 -0.67
CA SER A 197 11.93 -8.97 -0.12
C SER A 197 12.31 -8.69 1.35
N VAL A 198 12.34 -7.40 1.72
CA VAL A 198 12.80 -6.92 3.02
C VAL A 198 11.68 -6.19 3.74
N ALA A 199 11.27 -6.73 4.89
CA ALA A 199 10.34 -6.08 5.79
C ALA A 199 11.04 -4.98 6.62
N VAL A 200 10.56 -3.75 6.51
CA VAL A 200 11.08 -2.60 7.26
C VAL A 200 10.45 -2.55 8.64
N TRP A 201 10.89 -3.43 9.54
CA TRP A 201 10.35 -3.56 10.90
C TRP A 201 10.39 -2.28 11.73
N SER A 202 11.38 -1.43 11.49
CA SER A 202 11.54 -0.14 12.19
C SER A 202 10.42 0.87 11.87
N GLY A 203 9.81 0.77 10.69
CA GLY A 203 8.74 1.67 10.24
C GLY A 203 7.33 1.20 10.60
N VAL A 204 7.20 0.01 11.20
CA VAL A 204 5.90 -0.59 11.51
C VAL A 204 5.20 0.18 12.63
N ASN A 205 4.00 0.68 12.33
CA ASN A 205 3.20 1.43 13.27
C ASN A 205 1.70 1.15 13.11
N VAL A 206 0.95 1.43 14.18
CA VAL A 206 -0.51 1.31 14.24
C VAL A 206 -1.05 2.61 14.83
N ALA A 207 -1.89 3.32 14.09
CA ALA A 207 -2.42 4.63 14.50
C ALA A 207 -1.34 5.57 15.06
N GLU A 208 -0.21 5.68 14.35
CA GLU A 208 1.00 6.47 14.72
C GLU A 208 1.82 5.93 15.92
N GLY A 209 1.35 4.88 16.59
CA GLY A 209 2.11 4.16 17.60
C GLY A 209 3.11 3.18 16.99
N PHE A 210 4.42 3.43 17.13
CA PHE A 210 5.46 2.52 16.65
C PHE A 210 5.46 1.21 17.44
N LEU A 211 5.19 0.09 16.75
CA LEU A 211 5.08 -1.23 17.37
C LEU A 211 6.43 -1.73 17.91
N TYR A 212 7.53 -1.35 17.26
CA TYR A 212 8.89 -1.69 17.69
C TYR A 212 9.23 -1.13 19.08
N LEU A 213 8.74 0.07 19.40
CA LEU A 213 8.95 0.70 20.71
C LEU A 213 8.08 0.06 21.79
N TYR A 214 6.92 -0.48 21.43
CA TYR A 214 6.02 -1.16 22.36
C TYR A 214 6.66 -2.43 22.93
N LYS A 215 7.32 -3.23 22.10
CA LYS A 215 8.00 -4.46 22.56
C LYS A 215 9.18 -4.16 23.49
N ARG A 216 9.93 -3.07 23.23
CA ARG A 216 11.07 -2.65 24.06
C ARG A 216 10.63 -2.04 25.39
N SER A 217 9.54 -1.28 25.39
CA SER A 217 8.99 -0.63 26.60
C SER A 217 8.26 -1.64 27.50
N CYS A 218 7.49 -2.58 26.94
CA CYS A 218 6.89 -3.68 27.71
C CYS A 218 7.94 -4.59 28.34
N CYS A 219 9.04 -4.92 27.64
CA CYS A 219 10.12 -5.71 28.24
C CYS A 219 10.81 -5.01 29.41
N LEU A 220 10.96 -3.68 29.39
CA LEU A 220 11.51 -2.94 30.53
C LEU A 220 10.53 -2.92 31.71
N ALA A 221 9.25 -2.63 31.45
CA ALA A 221 8.19 -2.60 32.46
C ALA A 221 8.03 -3.97 33.15
N TRP A 222 8.07 -5.06 32.37
CA TRP A 222 8.00 -6.43 32.90
C TRP A 222 9.22 -6.80 33.74
N LYS A 223 10.44 -6.42 33.33
CA LYS A 223 11.65 -6.69 34.14
C LYS A 223 11.62 -5.93 35.46
N THR A 224 11.09 -4.70 35.49
CA THR A 224 10.95 -3.94 36.74
C THR A 224 9.87 -4.51 37.66
N THR A 225 8.74 -5.00 37.14
CA THR A 225 7.72 -5.66 37.99
C THR A 225 8.18 -7.00 38.54
N ASP A 226 8.97 -7.76 37.77
CA ASP A 226 9.47 -9.07 38.19
C ASP A 226 10.59 -8.96 39.26
N LEU A 227 11.41 -7.91 39.19
CA LEU A 227 12.37 -7.58 40.26
C LEU A 227 11.65 -7.12 41.55
N PHE A 228 10.56 -6.38 41.40
CA PHE A 228 9.75 -5.89 42.52
C PHE A 228 8.98 -7.03 43.20
N PHE A 229 8.43 -7.97 42.45
CA PHE A 229 7.79 -9.18 43.00
C PHE A 229 8.76 -10.08 43.75
N LYS A 230 10.02 -10.20 43.28
CA LYS A 230 11.08 -10.94 44.00
C LYS A 230 11.50 -10.25 45.31
N LEU A 231 11.50 -8.91 45.35
CA LEU A 231 11.75 -8.13 46.56
C LEU A 231 10.60 -8.25 47.58
N ILE A 232 9.36 -8.32 47.12
CA ILE A 232 8.18 -8.51 47.97
C ILE A 232 8.15 -9.92 48.59
N TRP A 233 8.60 -10.95 47.87
CA TRP A 233 8.64 -12.32 48.38
C TRP A 233 9.80 -12.60 49.34
N ALA A 234 10.84 -11.75 49.35
CA ALA A 234 11.97 -11.85 50.27
C ALA A 234 11.74 -11.17 51.63
N GLY A 235 10.66 -10.41 51.79
CA GLY A 235 10.34 -9.66 53.00
C GLY A 235 9.02 -10.10 53.63
N SER A 236 9.09 -11.01 54.59
CA SER A 236 7.96 -11.31 55.47
C SER A 236 7.76 -10.16 56.46
N PHE A 237 6.65 -9.41 56.38
CA PHE A 237 5.79 -8.99 57.50
C PHE A 237 4.71 -7.98 57.06
N LEU A 238 3.52 -8.10 57.66
CA LEU A 238 2.32 -7.27 57.47
C LEU A 238 2.57 -5.79 57.77
N ASP A 239 1.92 -4.88 57.03
CA ASP A 239 1.18 -3.75 57.64
C ASP A 239 0.33 -2.95 56.63
N ILE A 240 -0.75 -2.33 57.13
CA ILE A 240 -1.74 -1.51 56.39
C ILE A 240 -1.10 -0.34 55.60
N PHE A 241 0.11 0.08 55.96
CA PHE A 241 0.92 1.05 55.21
C PHE A 241 1.26 0.55 53.79
N PHE A 242 1.36 -0.78 53.62
CA PHE A 242 1.70 -1.44 52.36
C PHE A 242 0.61 -1.27 51.30
N TYR A 243 -0.67 -1.28 51.67
CA TYR A 243 -1.79 -1.09 50.73
C TYR A 243 -1.89 0.35 50.23
N LYS A 244 -1.63 1.34 51.09
CA LYS A 244 -1.57 2.75 50.69
C LYS A 244 -0.37 3.03 49.79
N LEU A 245 0.80 2.46 50.10
CA LEU A 245 1.99 2.60 49.27
C LEU A 245 1.83 1.86 47.92
N LEU A 246 1.22 0.66 47.92
CA LEU A 246 0.93 -0.11 46.70
C LEU A 246 -0.12 0.59 45.83
N SER A 247 -1.14 1.22 46.41
CA SER A 247 -2.10 2.05 45.69
C SER A 247 -1.46 3.31 45.11
N LEU A 248 -0.58 3.99 45.87
CA LEU A 248 0.20 5.12 45.36
C LEU A 248 1.14 4.68 44.23
N PHE A 249 1.75 3.51 44.36
CA PHE A 249 2.68 2.96 43.38
C PHE A 249 1.96 2.49 42.12
N LEU A 250 0.79 1.84 42.24
CA LEU A 250 -0.07 1.47 41.11
C LEU A 250 -0.61 2.71 40.39
N ASN A 251 -0.99 3.76 41.10
CA ASN A 251 -1.38 5.03 40.50
C ASN A 251 -0.18 5.73 39.83
N LEU A 252 1.01 5.71 40.45
CA LEU A 252 2.24 6.21 39.81
C LEU A 252 2.62 5.38 38.58
N LEU A 253 2.44 4.06 38.62
CA LEU A 253 2.70 3.15 37.51
C LEU A 253 1.68 3.37 36.38
N PHE A 254 0.42 3.66 36.71
CA PHE A 254 -0.60 4.02 35.74
C PHE A 254 -0.25 5.35 35.05
N VAL A 255 0.18 6.35 35.84
CA VAL A 255 0.70 7.63 35.32
C VAL A 255 1.98 7.41 34.51
N PHE A 256 2.91 6.55 34.93
CA PHE A 256 4.13 6.27 34.18
C PHE A 256 3.89 5.44 32.92
N CYS A 257 2.94 4.51 32.91
CA CYS A 257 2.64 3.70 31.73
C CYS A 257 1.78 4.45 30.71
N PHE A 258 0.89 5.36 31.13
CA PHE A 258 0.01 6.10 30.21
C PHE A 258 0.47 7.53 29.89
N LEU A 259 1.00 8.30 30.85
CA LEU A 259 1.39 9.70 30.64
C LEU A 259 2.87 9.86 30.25
N PHE A 260 3.75 8.95 30.64
CA PHE A 260 5.18 9.05 30.31
C PHE A 260 5.51 8.88 28.82
N PRO A 261 4.83 8.00 28.04
CA PRO A 261 4.98 7.98 26.58
C PRO A 261 4.57 9.29 25.93
N TYR A 262 3.52 9.94 26.46
CA TYR A 262 3.05 11.26 26.02
C TYR A 262 4.08 12.36 26.33
N PHE A 263 4.75 12.27 27.48
CA PHE A 263 5.79 13.23 27.91
C PHE A 263 7.10 13.10 27.13
N ILE A 264 7.54 11.89 26.79
CA ILE A 264 8.72 11.67 25.91
C ILE A 264 8.45 12.24 24.52
N HIS A 265 7.21 12.10 24.02
CA HIS A 265 6.79 12.67 22.74
C HIS A 265 6.71 14.21 22.77
N LEU A 266 6.41 14.83 23.92
CA LEU A 266 6.43 16.28 24.13
C LEU A 266 7.86 16.83 24.33
N GLN A 267 8.76 16.08 24.99
CA GLN A 267 10.18 16.44 25.14
C GLN A 267 10.92 16.50 23.80
N ALA A 268 10.52 15.68 22.83
CA ALA A 268 11.10 15.71 21.49
C ALA A 268 10.75 16.97 20.67
N ARG A 269 9.67 17.72 21.03
CA ARG A 269 9.18 18.84 20.22
C ARG A 269 9.48 20.25 20.73
N LYS A 270 9.84 20.50 22.01
CA LYS A 270 10.11 21.87 22.50
C LYS A 270 11.25 21.94 23.54
N LYS A 271 12.46 22.30 23.10
CA LYS A 271 13.66 22.46 23.96
C LYS A 271 13.74 23.78 24.76
N ALA A 272 12.83 24.74 24.60
CA ALA A 272 13.06 26.11 25.10
C ALA A 272 12.18 26.61 26.27
N VAL A 273 11.15 25.89 26.72
CA VAL A 273 10.17 26.42 27.72
C VAL A 273 10.34 25.80 29.13
N LEU A 274 11.32 24.92 29.32
CA LEU A 274 11.34 23.97 30.45
C LEU A 274 11.98 24.46 31.76
N SER A 275 12.62 25.64 31.82
CA SER A 275 13.16 26.13 33.11
C SER A 275 12.06 26.62 34.06
N HIS A 276 10.94 27.14 33.55
CA HIS A 276 9.86 27.66 34.40
C HIS A 276 8.81 26.62 34.83
N CYS A 277 8.62 25.53 34.07
CA CYS A 277 7.71 24.45 34.44
C CYS A 277 8.31 23.49 35.50
N SER A 278 9.64 23.29 35.48
CA SER A 278 10.32 22.42 36.46
C SER A 278 10.16 22.94 37.90
N LEU A 279 10.27 24.25 38.13
CA LEU A 279 10.05 24.86 39.45
C LEU A 279 8.59 24.78 39.93
N LYS A 280 7.60 24.95 39.01
CA LYS A 280 6.18 24.82 39.38
C LYS A 280 5.80 23.38 39.72
N MET A 281 6.41 22.39 39.06
CA MET A 281 6.12 20.98 39.31
C MET A 281 6.79 20.47 40.60
N GLN A 282 7.98 20.98 40.95
CA GLN A 282 8.60 20.75 42.27
C GLN A 282 7.77 21.39 43.39
N ALA A 283 7.20 22.58 43.18
CA ALA A 283 6.32 23.22 44.16
C ALA A 283 5.01 22.43 44.40
N ILE A 284 4.40 21.86 43.34
CA ILE A 284 3.19 21.04 43.46
C ILE A 284 3.48 19.69 44.14
N LEU A 285 4.63 19.06 43.84
CA LEU A 285 5.06 17.83 44.51
C LEU A 285 5.35 18.05 46.00
N VAL A 286 5.97 19.18 46.38
CA VAL A 286 6.20 19.53 47.79
C VAL A 286 4.90 19.90 48.51
N HIS A 287 3.95 20.56 47.82
CA HIS A 287 2.64 20.90 48.40
C HIS A 287 1.74 19.67 48.59
N CYS A 288 1.76 18.70 47.67
CA CYS A 288 1.09 17.41 47.83
C CYS A 288 1.73 16.55 48.93
N PHE A 289 3.07 16.59 49.09
CA PHE A 289 3.75 15.90 50.19
C PHE A 289 3.40 16.49 51.56
N ARG A 290 3.25 17.82 51.66
CA ARG A 290 2.86 18.51 52.90
C ARG A 290 1.40 18.26 53.31
N CYS A 291 0.47 18.14 52.35
CA CYS A 291 -0.93 17.84 52.63
C CYS A 291 -1.19 16.39 53.07
N SER A 292 -0.36 15.42 52.65
CA SER A 292 -0.48 14.01 53.06
C SER A 292 0.15 13.67 54.42
N LEU A 293 0.94 14.58 55.01
CA LEU A 293 1.59 14.39 56.32
C LEU A 293 0.82 15.00 57.50
N LEU A 294 -0.26 15.75 57.24
CA LEU A 294 -1.06 16.47 58.24
C LEU A 294 -2.49 15.94 58.43
N ASN A 295 -2.84 14.79 57.85
CA ASN A 295 -4.11 14.08 58.06
C ASN A 295 -3.89 12.59 58.31
#